data_AF-A0A5N9EZ18-F1
#
_entry.id   AF-A0A5N9EZ18-F1
#
_cell.length_a   1.000
_cell.length_b   1.000
_cell.length_c   1.000
_cell.angle_alpha   90.00
_cell.angle_beta   90.00
_cell.angle_gamma   90.00
#
_symmetry.space_group_name_H-M   'P 1'
#
loop_
_entity.id
_entity.type
_entity.pdbx_description
1 polymer ?
#
loop_
_entity_poly.entity_id
_entity_poly.type
_entity_poly.pdbx_seq_one_letter_code
_entity_poly.pdbx_strand_id
1 'polypeptide(L)'
;MKLPNSAHWTAFAAALLVLAIACGGSDSTPAPGQAGGTAQATTVKPTATSIVPEGSSIVPKIVPDVDLTKHNVPIEDILFDTFGTTGARFVPLSEILDELQTDLRDAIIPVDLPVYGASDALPWLEDEDLVLGYESGDETFAYPINILNFHEIVNDNIGGVPVLITYCHLCFSGVVFNREVDGEALTFGNTSALYQSDLVMYDHQTNSYRFQVAARPWLGPLPAPGSNPCHRRPCPGRIGKHSTPKRF
;
A
#
# COMPACT_ATOMS: atom_id res chain seq x y z
N MET A 1 26.11 -43.64 13.29
CA MET A 1 27.17 -44.57 12.84
C MET A 1 26.86 -44.97 11.40
N LYS A 2 27.81 -44.79 10.47
CA LYS A 2 27.78 -45.17 9.03
C LYS A 2 26.59 -44.70 8.15
N LEU A 3 26.87 -43.65 7.37
CA LEU A 3 26.49 -43.59 5.95
C LEU A 3 27.33 -44.61 5.14
N PRO A 4 26.85 -45.14 4.00
CA PRO A 4 27.70 -45.80 3.00
C PRO A 4 28.29 -44.78 2.00
N ASN A 5 29.54 -45.02 1.60
CA ASN A 5 30.36 -44.13 0.78
C ASN A 5 30.36 -44.49 -0.72
N SER A 6 30.49 -43.48 -1.58
CA SER A 6 31.40 -43.44 -2.77
C SER A 6 31.16 -44.45 -3.92
N ALA A 7 31.64 -44.25 -5.16
CA ALA A 7 32.75 -43.42 -5.63
C ALA A 7 32.67 -43.13 -7.16
N HIS A 8 33.40 -42.08 -7.59
CA HIS A 8 34.09 -41.80 -8.89
C HIS A 8 33.78 -42.67 -10.15
N TRP A 9 33.93 -42.22 -11.40
CA TRP A 9 34.71 -41.15 -12.05
C TRP A 9 33.81 -40.48 -13.14
N THR A 10 34.20 -39.55 -14.04
CA THR A 10 35.49 -38.95 -14.46
C THR A 10 35.24 -37.52 -14.98
N ALA A 11 36.27 -36.71 -15.19
CA ALA A 11 36.21 -35.47 -15.98
C ALA A 11 37.07 -35.59 -17.25
N PHE A 12 36.67 -34.92 -18.34
CA PHE A 12 37.55 -34.61 -19.48
C PHE A 12 37.27 -33.17 -19.96
N ALA A 13 38.32 -32.51 -20.45
CA ALA A 13 38.34 -31.09 -20.78
C ALA A 13 38.86 -30.83 -22.21
N ALA A 14 38.82 -29.55 -22.60
CA ALA A 14 39.25 -28.98 -23.88
C ALA A 14 38.31 -29.24 -25.09
N ALA A 15 38.24 -28.34 -26.09
CA ALA A 15 39.12 -27.21 -26.39
C ALA A 15 38.39 -25.95 -26.90
N LEU A 16 39.07 -24.79 -26.83
CA LEU A 16 38.71 -23.59 -27.58
C LEU A 16 38.86 -23.82 -29.08
N LEU A 17 38.00 -23.19 -29.88
CA LEU A 17 38.40 -22.67 -31.19
C LEU A 17 37.76 -21.30 -31.43
N VAL A 18 38.61 -20.26 -31.51
CA VAL A 18 38.23 -18.94 -32.01
C VAL A 18 38.44 -18.95 -33.52
N LEU A 19 37.44 -18.56 -34.30
CA LEU A 19 37.63 -18.22 -35.70
C LEU A 19 36.99 -16.86 -36.00
N ALA A 20 37.83 -15.85 -36.20
CA ALA A 20 37.40 -14.56 -36.70
C ALA A 20 37.23 -14.63 -38.22
N ILE A 21 36.10 -14.13 -38.73
CA ILE A 21 35.95 -13.77 -40.13
C ILE A 21 35.55 -12.29 -40.17
N ALA A 22 36.43 -11.46 -40.72
CA ALA A 22 36.19 -10.05 -40.98
C ALA A 22 35.99 -9.83 -42.48
N CYS A 23 34.98 -9.01 -42.82
CA CYS A 23 34.73 -8.29 -44.08
C CYS A 23 33.29 -7.73 -43.98
N GLY A 24 32.96 -6.48 -44.27
CA GLY A 24 33.76 -5.31 -44.66
C GLY A 24 32.87 -4.25 -45.33
N GLY A 25 33.00 -2.98 -44.93
CA GLY A 25 32.22 -1.83 -45.48
C GLY A 25 30.79 -1.69 -44.91
N SER A 26 30.20 -0.50 -44.80
CA SER A 26 30.70 0.86 -45.06
C SER A 26 29.89 1.91 -44.27
N ASP A 27 30.41 3.13 -44.13
CA ASP A 27 29.88 4.24 -43.33
C ASP A 27 28.39 4.55 -43.57
N SER A 28 27.60 5.00 -42.58
CA SER A 28 27.68 6.39 -42.11
C SER A 28 26.78 6.69 -40.91
N THR A 29 27.31 7.46 -39.96
CA THR A 29 26.56 8.09 -38.84
C THR A 29 26.00 9.44 -39.27
N PRO A 30 24.72 9.75 -38.99
CA PRO A 30 24.24 11.13 -38.89
C PRO A 30 24.28 11.61 -37.43
N ALA A 31 25.01 12.69 -37.18
CA ALA A 31 24.94 13.48 -35.95
C ALA A 31 23.71 14.45 -36.01
N PRO A 32 23.34 15.17 -34.94
CA PRO A 32 21.95 15.57 -34.71
C PRO A 32 21.48 16.75 -35.56
N GLY A 33 20.26 16.66 -36.08
CA GLY A 33 19.51 17.79 -36.64
C GLY A 33 18.47 18.29 -35.65
N GLN A 34 18.65 19.51 -35.11
CA GLN A 34 17.55 20.23 -34.47
C GLN A 34 16.60 20.76 -35.56
N ALA A 35 15.32 20.41 -35.44
CA ALA A 35 14.23 21.16 -36.05
C ALA A 35 13.19 21.41 -34.96
N GLY A 36 12.99 22.69 -34.61
CA GLY A 36 12.09 23.08 -33.53
C GLY A 36 10.62 22.84 -33.91
N GLY A 37 9.92 22.08 -33.08
CA GLY A 37 8.47 21.99 -33.07
C GLY A 37 8.00 21.98 -31.63
N THR A 38 7.65 23.16 -31.10
CA THR A 38 6.99 23.27 -29.78
C THR A 38 5.58 22.74 -29.89
N ALA A 39 5.42 21.42 -29.84
CA ALA A 39 4.14 20.80 -29.58
C ALA A 39 3.73 21.17 -28.15
N GLN A 40 2.89 22.20 -28.01
CA GLN A 40 2.17 22.44 -26.77
C GLN A 40 1.29 21.22 -26.53
N ALA A 41 1.66 20.39 -25.56
CA ALA A 41 0.76 19.40 -25.01
C ALA A 41 -0.39 20.17 -24.34
N THR A 42 -1.53 20.25 -25.01
CA THR A 42 -2.77 20.70 -24.40
C THR A 42 -3.18 19.64 -23.38
N THR A 43 -2.91 19.91 -22.11
CA THR A 43 -3.32 19.06 -20.98
C THR A 43 -4.84 19.08 -20.86
N VAL A 44 -5.50 18.16 -21.56
CA VAL A 44 -6.93 17.90 -21.39
C VAL A 44 -7.08 17.16 -20.06
N LYS A 45 -7.61 17.85 -19.04
CA LYS A 45 -7.88 17.24 -17.72
C LYS A 45 -8.79 16.00 -17.94
N PRO A 46 -8.43 14.80 -17.47
CA PRO A 46 -9.21 13.59 -17.77
C PRO A 46 -10.62 13.68 -17.19
N THR A 47 -11.64 13.62 -18.04
CA THR A 47 -13.04 13.50 -17.59
C THR A 47 -13.29 12.09 -17.08
N ALA A 48 -13.70 11.95 -15.82
CA ALA A 48 -14.09 10.67 -15.26
C ALA A 48 -15.40 10.15 -15.88
N THR A 49 -15.51 8.83 -16.03
CA THR A 49 -16.81 8.17 -16.25
C THR A 49 -17.21 7.54 -14.93
N SER A 50 -18.38 7.91 -14.40
CA SER A 50 -18.81 7.44 -13.07
C SER A 50 -18.89 5.92 -13.02
N ILE A 51 -18.33 5.35 -11.95
CA ILE A 51 -18.24 3.91 -11.70
C ILE A 51 -19.44 3.44 -10.86
N VAL A 52 -20.26 4.37 -10.35
CA VAL A 52 -21.40 4.10 -9.49
C VAL A 52 -22.51 3.41 -10.29
N PRO A 53 -22.97 2.21 -9.88
CA PRO A 53 -24.10 1.55 -10.55
C PRO A 53 -25.37 2.41 -10.49
N GLU A 54 -26.05 2.57 -11.63
CA GLU A 54 -27.33 3.30 -11.70
C GLU A 54 -28.33 2.72 -10.69
N GLY A 55 -28.75 3.54 -9.73
CA GLY A 55 -29.65 3.15 -8.64
C GLY A 55 -28.99 2.97 -7.26
N SER A 56 -27.67 3.11 -7.14
CA SER A 56 -27.02 3.19 -5.83
C SER A 56 -27.38 4.51 -5.14
N SER A 57 -28.23 4.45 -4.10
CA SER A 57 -28.63 5.63 -3.31
C SER A 57 -27.54 6.01 -2.30
N ILE A 58 -26.38 6.43 -2.81
CA ILE A 58 -25.37 7.09 -2.00
C ILE A 58 -25.80 8.54 -1.82
N VAL A 59 -26.27 8.88 -0.62
CA VAL A 59 -26.30 10.29 -0.17
C VAL A 59 -24.88 10.80 -0.35
N PRO A 60 -24.63 11.89 -1.12
CA PRO A 60 -23.29 12.39 -1.34
C PRO A 60 -22.60 12.57 0.01
N LYS A 61 -21.58 11.74 0.27
CA LYS A 61 -20.77 11.83 1.48
C LYS A 61 -20.05 13.17 1.32
N ILE A 62 -20.53 14.23 1.97
CA ILE A 62 -19.88 15.55 1.95
C ILE A 62 -18.59 15.41 2.75
N VAL A 63 -17.60 14.85 2.06
CA VAL A 63 -16.24 14.73 2.48
C VAL A 63 -15.65 16.14 2.37
N PRO A 64 -15.10 16.71 3.46
CA PRO A 64 -14.40 17.99 3.36
C PRO A 64 -13.25 17.91 2.36
N ASP A 65 -12.85 19.04 1.79
CA ASP A 65 -11.60 19.10 1.04
C ASP A 65 -10.42 18.81 1.98
N VAL A 66 -9.37 18.16 1.48
CA VAL A 66 -8.13 17.98 2.24
C VAL A 66 -7.39 19.32 2.24
N ASP A 67 -6.93 19.79 3.41
CA ASP A 67 -6.13 21.02 3.48
C ASP A 67 -4.73 20.79 2.90
N LEU A 68 -4.63 21.02 1.58
CA LEU A 68 -3.41 20.92 0.80
C LEU A 68 -2.34 21.96 1.20
N THR A 69 -2.67 22.99 1.98
CA THR A 69 -1.65 23.95 2.45
C THR A 69 -0.73 23.35 3.53
N LYS A 70 -1.15 22.28 4.19
CA LYS A 70 -0.42 21.61 5.29
C LYS A 70 0.23 20.30 4.86
N HIS A 71 1.11 20.35 3.87
CA HIS A 71 1.88 19.19 3.40
C HIS A 71 3.33 19.23 3.89
N ASN A 72 4.00 18.08 3.81
CA ASN A 72 5.43 17.91 4.10
C ASN A 72 6.16 17.12 2.98
N VAL A 73 5.42 16.47 2.07
CA VAL A 73 5.88 16.00 0.74
C VAL A 73 5.40 16.96 -0.35
N PRO A 74 6.02 16.96 -1.54
CA PRO A 74 5.38 17.47 -2.75
C PRO A 74 4.03 16.78 -2.99
N ILE A 75 3.04 17.54 -3.45
CA ILE A 75 1.67 17.05 -3.67
C ILE A 75 1.60 16.26 -4.98
N GLU A 76 2.38 16.70 -5.96
CA GLU A 76 2.60 16.06 -7.26
C GLU A 76 3.19 14.63 -7.17
N ASP A 77 3.87 14.30 -6.07
CA ASP A 77 4.43 12.95 -5.82
C ASP A 77 3.40 11.95 -5.25
N ILE A 78 2.22 12.42 -4.83
CA ILE A 78 1.13 11.56 -4.34
C ILE A 78 0.25 11.17 -5.52
N LEU A 79 0.24 9.88 -5.85
CA LEU A 79 -0.38 9.36 -7.06
C LEU A 79 -1.61 8.52 -6.71
N PHE A 80 -2.79 8.94 -7.16
CA PHE A 80 -4.02 8.14 -7.08
C PHE A 80 -4.01 7.06 -8.14
N ASP A 81 -4.16 5.80 -7.73
CA ASP A 81 -4.51 4.71 -8.60
C ASP A 81 -6.01 4.83 -8.98
N THR A 82 -6.29 5.07 -10.25
CA THR A 82 -7.66 5.23 -10.76
C THR A 82 -8.37 3.90 -11.03
N PHE A 83 -7.72 2.78 -10.75
CA PHE A 83 -8.09 1.42 -11.14
C PHE A 83 -8.28 1.23 -12.66
N GLY A 84 -7.82 2.18 -13.50
CA GLY A 84 -8.02 2.18 -14.95
C GLY A 84 -9.37 2.75 -15.39
N THR A 85 -10.07 3.48 -14.52
CA THR A 85 -11.39 4.10 -14.79
C THR A 85 -11.27 5.44 -15.54
N THR A 86 -10.05 5.94 -15.72
CA THR A 86 -9.72 7.12 -16.53
C THR A 86 -8.65 6.78 -17.57
N GLY A 87 -8.32 7.74 -18.46
CA GLY A 87 -7.26 7.58 -19.45
C GLY A 87 -5.84 7.39 -18.88
N ALA A 88 -5.62 7.63 -17.58
CA ALA A 88 -4.35 7.40 -16.89
C ALA A 88 -4.55 6.49 -15.68
N ARG A 89 -3.70 5.46 -15.53
CA ARG A 89 -3.73 4.57 -14.36
C ARG A 89 -3.40 5.31 -13.06
N PHE A 90 -2.47 6.25 -13.13
CA PHE A 90 -2.03 7.07 -12.00
C PHE A 90 -2.26 8.55 -12.29
N VAL A 91 -2.83 9.28 -11.34
CA VAL A 91 -3.10 10.73 -11.43
C VAL A 91 -2.56 11.43 -10.18
N PRO A 92 -1.73 12.48 -10.30
CA PRO A 92 -1.24 13.24 -9.15
C PRO A 92 -2.36 13.91 -8.32
N LEU A 93 -2.17 14.04 -7.00
CA LEU A 93 -3.10 14.77 -6.12
C LEU A 93 -3.25 16.25 -6.54
N SER A 94 -2.27 16.83 -7.21
CA SER A 94 -2.34 18.19 -7.78
C SER A 94 -3.22 18.29 -9.04
N GLU A 95 -3.56 17.16 -9.66
CA GLU A 95 -4.25 17.09 -10.96
C GLU A 95 -5.60 16.34 -10.89
N ILE A 96 -5.88 15.59 -9.83
CA ILE A 96 -7.13 14.84 -9.69
C ILE A 96 -8.37 15.75 -9.71
N LEU A 97 -9.52 15.17 -10.03
CA LEU A 97 -10.83 15.80 -9.87
C LEU A 97 -11.40 15.45 -8.51
N ASP A 98 -11.96 16.42 -7.79
CA ASP A 98 -12.51 16.23 -6.43
C ASP A 98 -13.58 15.13 -6.38
N GLU A 99 -14.38 15.01 -7.45
CA GLU A 99 -15.34 13.92 -7.67
C GLU A 99 -14.66 12.54 -7.74
N LEU A 100 -13.61 12.40 -8.56
CA LEU A 100 -12.84 11.16 -8.67
C LEU A 100 -12.08 10.84 -7.37
N GLN A 101 -11.54 11.85 -6.69
CA GLN A 101 -10.90 11.70 -5.37
C GLN A 101 -11.91 11.23 -4.31
N THR A 102 -13.19 11.61 -4.46
CA THR A 102 -14.27 11.18 -3.57
C THR A 102 -14.72 9.75 -3.90
N ASP A 103 -14.91 9.42 -5.18
CA ASP A 103 -15.28 8.08 -5.66
C ASP A 103 -14.21 7.02 -5.33
N LEU A 104 -12.94 7.41 -5.27
CA LEU A 104 -11.81 6.51 -4.94
C LEU A 104 -11.60 6.30 -3.43
N ARG A 105 -12.30 7.02 -2.54
CA ARG A 105 -12.19 6.80 -1.10
C ARG A 105 -12.89 5.51 -0.70
N ASP A 106 -12.16 4.69 0.04
CA ASP A 106 -12.59 3.36 0.50
C ASP A 106 -12.99 2.42 -0.66
N ALA A 107 -12.52 2.69 -1.89
CA ALA A 107 -12.68 1.78 -3.03
C ALA A 107 -11.97 0.43 -2.78
N ILE A 108 -10.88 0.47 -2.02
CA ILE A 108 -10.37 -0.67 -1.24
C ILE A 108 -10.99 -0.53 0.16
N ILE A 109 -11.97 -1.40 0.46
CA ILE A 109 -12.86 -1.24 1.61
C ILE A 109 -12.17 -1.66 2.91
N PRO A 110 -12.01 -0.79 3.93
CA PRO A 110 -11.47 -1.17 5.24
C PRO A 110 -12.36 -2.17 6.00
N VAL A 111 -11.76 -2.93 6.92
CA VAL A 111 -12.49 -3.79 7.87
C VAL A 111 -12.67 -3.06 9.20
N ASP A 112 -13.87 -2.54 9.48
CA ASP A 112 -14.17 -1.78 10.70
C ASP A 112 -14.67 -2.62 11.89
N LEU A 113 -15.04 -3.88 11.63
CA LEU A 113 -15.56 -4.82 12.63
C LEU A 113 -15.01 -6.23 12.35
N PRO A 114 -13.71 -6.48 12.62
CA PRO A 114 -13.13 -7.81 12.48
C PRO A 114 -13.82 -8.80 13.42
N VAL A 115 -14.03 -10.04 12.94
CA VAL A 115 -14.68 -11.12 13.69
C VAL A 115 -13.70 -12.25 13.89
N TYR A 116 -13.46 -12.60 15.15
CA TYR A 116 -12.47 -13.61 15.53
C TYR A 116 -13.07 -15.01 15.72
N GLY A 117 -12.36 -16.02 15.22
CA GLY A 117 -12.60 -17.44 15.40
C GLY A 117 -11.46 -18.18 16.10
N ALA A 118 -11.58 -19.51 16.13
CA ALA A 118 -10.51 -20.41 16.55
C ALA A 118 -9.48 -20.63 15.43
N SER A 119 -8.37 -21.31 15.72
CA SER A 119 -7.28 -21.56 14.76
C SER A 119 -7.67 -22.41 13.54
N ASP A 120 -8.84 -23.04 13.55
CA ASP A 120 -9.43 -23.82 12.45
C ASP A 120 -10.61 -23.11 11.76
N ALA A 121 -10.93 -21.87 12.16
CA ALA A 121 -12.07 -21.12 11.63
C ALA A 121 -11.90 -20.67 10.17
N LEU A 122 -10.66 -20.66 9.66
CA LEU A 122 -10.31 -20.28 8.29
C LEU A 122 -9.81 -21.52 7.52
N PRO A 123 -10.70 -22.38 7.00
CA PRO A 123 -10.34 -23.67 6.37
C PRO A 123 -9.63 -23.55 5.02
N TRP A 124 -9.30 -22.33 4.59
CA TRP A 124 -8.53 -21.99 3.39
C TRP A 124 -7.14 -21.43 3.71
N LEU A 125 -6.81 -21.27 5.00
CA LEU A 125 -5.53 -20.73 5.47
C LEU A 125 -4.60 -21.90 5.82
N GLU A 126 -3.49 -22.01 5.10
CA GLU A 126 -2.54 -23.12 5.24
C GLU A 126 -1.41 -22.77 6.23
N ASP A 127 -0.69 -23.77 6.77
CA ASP A 127 0.37 -23.54 7.76
C ASP A 127 1.57 -22.72 7.23
N GLU A 128 1.77 -22.72 5.91
CA GLU A 128 2.77 -21.92 5.21
C GLU A 128 2.35 -20.46 4.98
N ASP A 129 1.04 -20.14 5.07
CA ASP A 129 0.54 -18.80 4.78
C ASP A 129 1.08 -17.76 5.75
N LEU A 130 1.21 -16.54 5.24
CA LEU A 130 1.69 -15.41 6.01
C LEU A 130 0.55 -14.72 6.76
N VAL A 131 0.84 -14.36 8.00
CA VAL A 131 -0.03 -13.56 8.85
C VAL A 131 0.75 -12.38 9.41
N LEU A 132 0.09 -11.23 9.52
CA LEU A 132 0.55 -10.15 10.37
C LEU A 132 0.11 -10.47 11.81
N GLY A 133 1.07 -10.80 12.67
CA GLY A 133 0.82 -11.07 14.08
C GLY A 133 0.88 -9.82 14.94
N TYR A 134 -0.07 -9.67 15.85
CA TYR A 134 -0.07 -8.65 16.89
C TYR A 134 -0.21 -9.30 18.28
N GLU A 135 0.62 -8.86 19.23
CA GLU A 135 0.66 -9.35 20.61
C GLU A 135 0.17 -8.23 21.53
N SER A 136 -0.85 -8.51 22.36
CA SER A 136 -1.43 -7.56 23.31
C SER A 136 -1.57 -8.23 24.68
N GLY A 137 -0.59 -8.01 25.54
CA GLY A 137 -0.46 -8.73 26.80
C GLY A 137 -0.23 -10.22 26.55
N ASP A 138 -1.07 -11.07 27.13
CA ASP A 138 -1.04 -12.52 26.95
C ASP A 138 -1.88 -13.02 25.75
N GLU A 139 -2.56 -12.12 25.02
CA GLU A 139 -3.35 -12.48 23.83
C GLU A 139 -2.56 -12.22 22.53
N THR A 140 -2.76 -13.10 21.54
CA THR A 140 -2.13 -12.99 20.22
C THR A 140 -3.16 -13.12 19.11
N PHE A 141 -3.11 -12.16 18.19
CA PHE A 141 -4.04 -12.00 17.07
C PHE A 141 -3.26 -12.19 15.76
N ALA A 142 -3.91 -12.80 14.77
CA ALA A 142 -3.34 -13.08 13.46
C ALA A 142 -4.26 -12.56 12.36
N TYR A 143 -3.77 -11.60 11.59
CA TYR A 143 -4.48 -11.07 10.43
C TYR A 143 -3.87 -11.71 9.17
N PRO A 144 -4.60 -12.58 8.45
CA PRO A 144 -4.06 -13.24 7.26
C PRO A 144 -3.67 -12.22 6.18
N ILE A 145 -2.46 -12.34 5.62
CA ILE A 145 -2.03 -11.48 4.51
C ILE A 145 -2.97 -11.63 3.31
N ASN A 146 -3.59 -12.80 3.13
CA ASN A 146 -4.61 -13.04 2.10
C ASN A 146 -5.85 -12.14 2.26
N ILE A 147 -6.28 -11.80 3.49
CA ILE A 147 -7.38 -10.85 3.74
C ILE A 147 -6.86 -9.41 3.62
N LEU A 148 -5.69 -9.13 4.19
CA LEU A 148 -5.08 -7.81 4.17
C LEU A 148 -4.71 -7.35 2.74
N ASN A 149 -4.47 -8.26 1.79
CA ASN A 149 -4.30 -7.96 0.36
C ASN A 149 -5.58 -7.36 -0.29
N PHE A 150 -6.77 -7.67 0.21
CA PHE A 150 -8.05 -7.16 -0.34
C PHE A 150 -8.56 -5.91 0.36
N HIS A 151 -8.21 -5.72 1.64
CA HIS A 151 -8.77 -4.67 2.48
C HIS A 151 -7.75 -3.60 2.89
N GLU A 152 -6.46 -3.94 2.92
CA GLU A 152 -5.29 -3.12 3.32
C GLU A 152 -5.31 -2.51 4.73
N ILE A 153 -6.49 -2.31 5.33
CA ILE A 153 -6.74 -1.59 6.57
C ILE A 153 -7.77 -2.37 7.42
N VAL A 154 -7.49 -2.54 8.71
CA VAL A 154 -8.45 -3.00 9.72
C VAL A 154 -8.49 -1.99 10.87
N ASN A 155 -9.65 -1.40 11.13
CA ASN A 155 -9.90 -0.61 12.34
C ASN A 155 -10.45 -1.56 13.42
N ASP A 156 -9.62 -1.91 14.40
CA ASP A 156 -9.93 -2.92 15.41
C ASP A 156 -9.99 -2.31 16.83
N ASN A 157 -10.53 -3.07 17.78
CA ASN A 157 -10.54 -2.76 19.20
C ASN A 157 -10.25 -4.03 20.01
N ILE A 158 -9.00 -4.18 20.45
CA ILE A 158 -8.53 -5.34 21.22
C ILE A 158 -8.50 -4.98 22.70
N GLY A 159 -9.34 -5.64 23.49
CA GLY A 159 -9.36 -5.45 24.96
C GLY A 159 -9.69 -4.02 25.42
N GLY A 160 -10.35 -3.21 24.58
CA GLY A 160 -10.60 -1.78 24.82
C GLY A 160 -9.57 -0.85 24.17
N VAL A 161 -8.46 -1.38 23.63
CA VAL A 161 -7.43 -0.60 22.95
C VAL A 161 -7.76 -0.47 21.46
N PRO A 162 -8.00 0.75 20.95
CA PRO A 162 -8.25 0.94 19.52
C PRO A 162 -6.92 0.79 18.76
N VAL A 163 -6.84 -0.22 17.89
CA VAL A 163 -5.67 -0.46 17.04
C VAL A 163 -6.03 -0.36 15.56
N LEU A 164 -5.05 0.04 14.77
CA LEU A 164 -5.12 0.12 13.31
C LEU A 164 -4.10 -0.88 12.76
N ILE A 165 -4.60 -1.89 12.05
CA ILE A 165 -3.78 -2.86 11.33
C ILE A 165 -3.72 -2.42 9.89
N THR A 166 -2.52 -2.43 9.30
CA THR A 166 -2.32 -1.95 7.94
C THR A 166 -1.37 -2.87 7.18
N TYR A 167 -1.59 -3.00 5.88
CA TYR A 167 -0.71 -3.74 5.00
C TYR A 167 -0.70 -3.11 3.61
N CYS A 168 0.49 -2.78 3.10
CA CYS A 168 0.66 -2.33 1.73
C CYS A 168 1.16 -3.50 0.88
N HIS A 169 0.33 -3.95 -0.07
CA HIS A 169 0.65 -5.08 -0.94
C HIS A 169 1.85 -4.80 -1.88
N LEU A 170 2.05 -3.53 -2.27
CA LEU A 170 3.17 -3.10 -3.14
C LEU A 170 4.51 -3.03 -2.39
N CYS A 171 4.49 -2.60 -1.12
CA CYS A 171 5.69 -2.50 -0.28
C CYS A 171 6.01 -3.78 0.49
N PHE A 172 5.09 -4.73 0.55
CA PHE A 172 5.17 -5.94 1.40
C PHE A 172 5.39 -5.58 2.89
N SER A 173 4.83 -4.45 3.33
CA SER A 173 4.96 -3.88 4.66
C SER A 173 3.66 -4.05 5.46
N GLY A 174 3.78 -4.55 6.69
CA GLY A 174 2.67 -4.62 7.64
C GLY A 174 2.99 -3.80 8.89
N VAL A 175 2.09 -2.90 9.28
CA VAL A 175 2.30 -1.99 10.41
C VAL A 175 1.06 -1.94 11.28
N VAL A 176 1.25 -1.99 12.60
CA VAL A 176 0.19 -1.85 13.60
C VAL A 176 0.39 -0.53 14.35
N PHE A 177 -0.67 0.25 14.51
CA PHE A 177 -0.67 1.50 15.27
C PHE A 177 -1.72 1.46 16.38
N ASN A 178 -1.47 2.19 17.47
CA ASN A 178 -2.57 2.67 18.32
C ASN A 178 -3.23 3.85 17.60
N ARG A 179 -4.55 3.78 17.38
CA ARG A 179 -5.34 4.80 16.64
C ARG A 179 -6.09 5.77 17.55
N GLU A 180 -5.89 5.70 18.86
CA GLU A 180 -6.26 6.78 19.77
C GLU A 180 -5.36 7.98 19.56
N VAL A 181 -5.92 9.18 19.51
CA VAL A 181 -5.21 10.47 19.49
C VAL A 181 -5.96 11.43 20.38
N ASP A 182 -5.27 12.04 21.34
CA ASP A 182 -5.85 12.99 22.31
C ASP A 182 -7.11 12.49 23.05
N GLY A 183 -7.21 11.16 23.23
CA GLY A 183 -8.33 10.47 23.89
C GLY A 183 -9.49 10.08 22.96
N GLU A 184 -9.39 10.35 21.66
CA GLU A 184 -10.38 9.95 20.65
C GLU A 184 -9.83 8.82 19.76
N ALA A 185 -10.62 7.75 19.58
CA ALA A 185 -10.28 6.65 18.68
C ALA A 185 -10.61 7.01 17.22
N LEU A 186 -9.58 7.31 16.43
CA LEU A 186 -9.73 7.65 15.01
C LEU A 186 -10.11 6.43 14.16
N THR A 187 -10.80 6.65 13.05
CA THR A 187 -11.16 5.62 12.07
C THR A 187 -10.44 5.91 10.76
N PHE A 188 -9.74 4.93 10.21
CA PHE A 188 -8.92 5.09 9.01
C PHE A 188 -9.54 4.44 7.78
N GLY A 189 -9.47 5.15 6.66
CA GLY A 189 -9.92 4.70 5.35
C GLY A 189 -8.80 4.68 4.32
N ASN A 190 -9.09 4.12 3.15
CA ASN A 190 -8.18 4.01 2.03
C ASN A 190 -8.39 5.18 1.07
N THR A 191 -7.32 5.84 0.60
CA THR A 191 -7.45 6.95 -0.36
C THR A 191 -7.37 6.53 -1.83
N SER A 192 -7.01 5.26 -2.08
CA SER A 192 -6.49 4.75 -3.35
C SER A 192 -5.27 5.52 -3.88
N ALA A 193 -4.54 6.23 -3.02
CA ALA A 193 -3.31 6.92 -3.40
C ALA A 193 -2.05 6.26 -2.81
N LEU A 194 -0.93 6.54 -3.47
CA LEU A 194 0.39 6.01 -3.16
C LEU A 194 1.40 7.16 -3.07
N TYR A 195 2.34 7.07 -2.13
CA TYR A 195 3.54 7.91 -2.08
C TYR A 195 4.78 7.01 -2.00
N GLN A 196 5.70 7.11 -2.97
CA GLN A 196 6.84 6.17 -3.08
C GLN A 196 6.41 4.68 -3.08
N SER A 197 5.26 4.40 -3.70
CA SER A 197 4.56 3.10 -3.68
C SER A 197 3.98 2.66 -2.32
N ASP A 198 4.16 3.43 -1.26
CA ASP A 198 3.56 3.18 0.06
C ASP A 198 2.09 3.62 0.10
N LEU A 199 1.26 2.88 0.83
CA LEU A 199 -0.17 3.12 1.00
C LEU A 199 -0.42 4.48 1.66
N VAL A 200 -1.25 5.31 1.01
CA VAL A 200 -1.80 6.53 1.62
C VAL A 200 -3.18 6.24 2.20
N MET A 201 -3.28 6.37 3.51
CA MET A 201 -4.52 6.25 4.30
C MET A 201 -5.06 7.64 4.63
N TYR A 202 -6.33 7.74 5.04
CA TYR A 202 -6.88 8.96 5.63
C TYR A 202 -7.62 8.67 6.93
N ASP A 203 -7.68 9.63 7.87
CA ASP A 203 -8.60 9.54 9.02
C ASP A 203 -9.93 10.23 8.73
N HIS A 204 -11.04 9.61 9.14
CA HIS A 204 -12.40 10.06 8.83
C HIS A 204 -12.78 11.33 9.62
N GLN A 205 -12.16 11.55 10.77
CA GLN A 205 -12.46 12.64 11.70
C GLN A 205 -11.90 13.99 11.22
N THR A 206 -10.63 14.03 10.80
CA THR A 206 -9.94 15.26 10.40
C THR A 206 -9.70 15.37 8.91
N ASN A 207 -9.97 14.29 8.16
CA ASN A 207 -9.74 14.20 6.72
C ASN A 207 -8.25 14.34 6.32
N SER A 208 -7.35 14.07 7.26
CA SER A 208 -5.91 14.12 7.04
C SER A 208 -5.38 12.85 6.40
N TYR A 209 -4.31 12.94 5.61
CA TYR A 209 -3.64 11.75 5.06
C TYR A 209 -2.47 11.28 5.94
N ARG A 210 -2.13 9.99 5.83
CA ARG A 210 -1.02 9.31 6.51
C ARG A 210 -0.40 8.29 5.54
N PHE A 211 0.91 8.10 5.58
CA PHE A 211 1.56 7.00 4.85
C PHE A 211 1.75 5.80 5.79
N GLN A 212 1.60 4.59 5.28
CA GLN A 212 1.54 3.39 6.11
C GLN A 212 2.84 3.08 6.85
N VAL A 213 4.01 3.31 6.25
CA VAL A 213 5.31 3.12 6.90
C VAL A 213 5.74 4.37 7.69
N ALA A 214 5.28 5.56 7.31
CA ALA A 214 5.70 6.82 7.94
C ALA A 214 4.84 7.21 9.15
N ALA A 215 5.38 7.03 10.36
CA ALA A 215 4.71 7.37 11.62
C ALA A 215 4.56 8.90 11.91
N ARG A 216 4.27 9.73 10.90
CA ARG A 216 4.04 11.18 11.03
C ARG A 216 2.80 11.65 10.21
N PRO A 217 2.04 12.64 10.72
CA PRO A 217 0.85 13.18 10.04
C PRO A 217 1.20 14.14 8.90
N TRP A 218 0.94 13.76 7.65
CA TRP A 218 1.39 14.50 6.45
C TRP A 218 0.18 14.71 5.51
N LEU A 219 -0.23 15.98 5.32
CA LEU A 219 -1.55 16.48 4.84
C LEU A 219 -2.66 16.48 5.90
N GLY A 220 -3.36 17.61 6.03
CA GLY A 220 -4.53 17.81 6.91
C GLY A 220 -4.25 18.46 8.27
N PRO A 221 -5.29 18.65 9.11
CA PRO A 221 -5.17 19.20 10.46
C PRO A 221 -4.20 18.41 11.37
N LEU A 222 -3.43 19.15 12.18
CA LEU A 222 -2.60 18.53 13.23
C LEU A 222 -3.43 18.33 14.51
N PRO A 223 -3.31 17.18 15.21
CA PRO A 223 -3.67 17.09 16.62
C PRO A 223 -2.83 18.06 17.46
N ALA A 224 -3.31 18.42 18.64
CA ALA A 224 -2.81 19.58 19.37
C ALA A 224 -1.33 19.43 19.81
N PRO A 225 -0.58 20.53 19.97
CA PRO A 225 0.78 20.48 20.51
C PRO A 225 0.77 19.96 21.97
N GLY A 226 1.13 18.69 22.15
CA GLY A 226 1.13 18.02 23.46
C GLY A 226 0.80 16.53 23.42
N SER A 227 0.28 16.02 22.30
CA SER A 227 -0.13 14.61 22.16
C SER A 227 1.00 13.60 22.42
N ASN A 228 0.67 12.56 23.20
CA ASN A 228 1.60 11.60 23.79
C ASN A 228 2.47 10.88 22.73
N PRO A 229 3.83 10.85 22.84
CA PRO A 229 4.71 10.31 21.79
C PRO A 229 4.59 8.81 21.49
N CYS A 230 3.75 8.06 22.21
CA CYS A 230 3.40 6.67 21.87
C CYS A 230 2.47 6.56 20.65
N HIS A 231 1.67 7.58 20.32
CA HIS A 231 0.82 7.60 19.10
C HIS A 231 1.62 7.89 17.80
N ARG A 232 2.96 7.88 17.88
CA ARG A 232 3.89 8.27 16.80
C ARG A 232 4.93 7.19 16.49
N ARG A 233 4.67 5.95 16.91
CA ARG A 233 5.52 4.79 16.62
C ARG A 233 4.62 3.58 16.32
N PRO A 234 5.03 2.70 15.40
CA PRO A 234 4.43 1.38 15.29
C PRO A 234 4.41 0.66 16.64
N CYS A 235 3.29 0.01 16.95
CA CYS A 235 3.24 -1.02 17.97
C CYS A 235 4.10 -2.21 17.52
N PRO A 236 4.65 -3.01 18.45
CA PRO A 236 5.35 -4.24 18.09
C PRO A 236 4.38 -5.21 17.40
N GLY A 237 4.59 -5.41 16.11
CA GLY A 237 3.94 -6.44 15.30
C GLY A 237 5.00 -7.27 14.56
N ARG A 238 4.65 -8.50 14.19
CA ARG A 238 5.55 -9.41 13.48
C ARG A 238 4.82 -10.13 12.36
N ILE A 239 5.28 -9.95 11.13
CA ILE A 239 4.91 -10.82 10.01
C ILE A 239 5.58 -12.18 10.21
N GLY A 240 4.83 -13.27 10.10
CA GLY A 240 5.33 -14.62 10.27
C GLY A 240 4.39 -15.68 9.69
N LYS A 241 4.79 -16.94 9.81
CA LYS A 241 3.95 -18.09 9.43
C LYS A 241 2.84 -18.36 10.44
N HIS A 242 1.81 -19.07 9.98
CA HIS A 242 0.62 -19.46 10.73
C HIS A 242 0.91 -20.28 12.02
N SER A 243 1.98 -21.10 12.04
CA SER A 243 2.24 -22.24 12.94
C SER A 243 2.37 -22.00 14.48
N THR A 244 1.64 -21.06 15.06
CA THR A 244 1.54 -20.79 16.52
C THR A 244 0.08 -20.56 16.91
N PRO A 245 -0.38 -21.00 18.09
CA PRO A 245 -1.78 -20.84 18.48
C PRO A 245 -2.12 -19.35 18.65
N LYS A 246 -3.05 -18.86 17.83
CA LYS A 246 -3.50 -17.46 17.76
C LYS A 246 -5.02 -17.41 17.54
N ARG A 247 -5.65 -16.28 17.85
CA ARG A 247 -6.99 -15.96 17.36
C ARG A 247 -6.88 -15.37 15.95
N PHE A 248 -7.83 -15.71 15.08
CA PHE A 248 -7.89 -15.34 13.66
C PHE A 248 -9.18 -14.61 13.36
#